data_AF-A0AAV8VFC1-F1
#
_entry.id   AF-A0AAV8VFC1-F1
#
_cell.length_a   1.000
_cell.length_b   1.000
_cell.length_c   1.000
_cell.angle_alpha   90.00
_cell.angle_beta   90.00
_cell.angle_gamma   90.00
#
_symmetry.space_group_name_H-M   'P 1'
#
loop_
_entity.id
_entity.type
_entity.pdbx_description
1 polymer ?
#
loop_
_entity_poly.entity_id
_entity_poly.type
_entity_poly.pdbx_seq_one_letter_code
_entity_poly.pdbx_strand_id
1 'polypeptide(L)'
;NTDLAITAIIMTADREEVVDFVAPYYEQTGISIVIRKPVRKTSLFKFMTVLKLEVWLSIVAALIVTGFMVWFLDKYSPYSARNNKKAYPYPCR
;
A
#
# COMPACT_ATOMS: atom_id res chain seq x y z
N ASN A 1 25.49 56.63 5.24
CA ASN A 1 26.77 56.04 4.80
C ASN A 1 27.02 54.81 5.64
N THR A 2 27.33 53.68 5.02
CA THR A 2 27.64 52.41 5.70
C THR A 2 28.92 51.84 5.11
N ASP A 3 29.94 51.66 5.95
CA ASP A 3 31.28 51.26 5.51
C ASP A 3 31.55 49.75 5.70
N LEU A 4 30.67 49.04 6.41
CA LEU A 4 30.75 47.60 6.67
C LEU A 4 29.35 47.01 6.87
N ALA A 5 29.13 45.78 6.38
CA ALA A 5 27.90 45.02 6.60
C ALA A 5 28.23 43.56 6.99
N ILE A 6 27.52 43.03 7.98
CA ILE A 6 27.64 41.64 8.43
C ILE A 6 26.30 40.95 8.21
N THR A 7 26.23 40.01 7.27
CA THR A 7 25.00 39.31 6.90
C THR A 7 25.28 37.99 6.20
N ALA A 8 24.27 37.12 6.08
CA ALA A 8 24.33 35.91 5.27
C ALA A 8 24.15 36.27 3.79
N ILE A 9 25.22 36.71 3.14
CA ILE A 9 25.27 37.00 1.71
C ILE A 9 26.18 36.00 0.99
N ILE A 10 25.83 35.68 -0.25
CA ILE A 10 26.58 34.76 -1.09
C ILE A 10 27.58 35.56 -1.94
N MET A 11 28.86 35.16 -1.88
CA MET A 11 29.92 35.67 -2.74
C MET A 11 29.66 35.22 -4.18
N THR A 12 29.63 36.16 -5.11
CA THR A 12 29.34 35.91 -6.54
C THR A 12 30.19 36.88 -7.34
N ALA A 13 30.70 36.45 -8.51
CA ALA A 13 31.62 37.25 -9.34
C ALA A 13 31.07 38.65 -9.63
N ASP A 14 29.79 38.76 -10.01
CA ASP A 14 29.15 40.05 -10.29
C ASP A 14 29.14 41.02 -9.08
N ARG A 15 29.20 40.49 -7.85
CA ARG A 15 29.22 41.31 -6.63
C ARG A 15 30.64 41.72 -6.22
N GLU A 16 31.63 40.92 -6.56
CA GLU A 16 33.05 41.23 -6.31
C GLU A 16 33.53 42.44 -7.11
N GLU A 17 32.84 42.85 -8.18
CA GLU A 17 33.16 44.07 -8.94
C GLU A 17 32.84 45.37 -8.19
N VAL A 18 31.96 45.32 -7.18
CA VAL A 18 31.43 46.52 -6.50
C VAL A 18 31.81 46.57 -5.02
N VAL A 19 32.03 45.41 -4.37
CA VAL A 19 32.37 45.30 -2.95
C VAL A 19 33.43 44.23 -2.70
N ASP A 20 34.31 44.48 -1.73
CA ASP A 20 35.31 43.50 -1.28
C ASP A 20 34.73 42.55 -0.22
N PHE A 21 35.04 41.26 -0.35
CA PHE A 21 34.66 40.23 0.62
C PHE A 21 35.87 39.74 1.42
N VAL A 22 35.64 39.37 2.68
CA VAL A 22 36.61 38.68 3.53
C VAL A 22 36.49 37.16 3.32
N ALA A 23 37.53 36.39 3.67
CA ALA A 23 37.49 34.94 3.66
C ALA A 23 36.22 34.39 4.37
N PRO A 24 35.50 33.43 3.77
CA PRO A 24 34.23 32.96 4.27
C PRO A 24 34.39 32.26 5.62
N TYR A 25 33.61 32.68 6.62
CA TYR A 25 33.58 32.01 7.94
C TYR A 25 32.86 30.65 7.91
N TYR A 26 31.97 30.44 6.94
CA TYR A 26 31.25 29.17 6.72
C TYR A 26 31.57 28.65 5.31
N GLU A 27 32.35 27.58 5.21
CA GLU A 27 32.73 26.99 3.91
C GLU A 27 31.69 25.99 3.38
N GLN A 28 30.85 25.43 4.25
CA GLN A 28 29.87 24.41 3.88
C GLN A 28 28.57 25.04 3.36
N THR A 29 28.69 25.84 2.30
CA THR A 29 27.56 26.47 1.63
C THR A 29 27.11 25.63 0.44
N GLY A 30 25.79 25.43 0.32
CA GLY A 30 25.18 24.65 -0.76
C GLY A 30 23.67 24.77 -0.70
N ILE A 31 23.01 24.69 -1.86
CA ILE A 31 21.56 24.75 -1.95
C ILE A 31 21.03 23.34 -1.70
N SER A 32 20.19 23.16 -0.67
CA SER A 32 19.49 21.90 -0.43
C SER A 32 17.98 22.09 -0.63
N ILE A 33 17.35 21.10 -1.27
CA ILE A 33 15.90 21.08 -1.48
C ILE A 33 15.27 20.22 -0.41
N VAL A 34 14.47 20.84 0.46
CA VAL A 34 13.73 20.13 1.51
C VAL A 34 12.27 19.96 1.06
N ILE A 35 11.79 18.72 1.07
CA ILE A 35 10.40 18.37 0.74
C ILE A 35 9.70 17.89 2.01
N ARG A 36 8.45 18.31 2.22
CA ARG A 36 7.63 17.80 3.32
C ARG A 36 7.47 16.28 3.20
N LYS A 37 7.77 15.56 4.28
CA LYS A 37 7.54 14.11 4.36
C LYS A 37 6.09 13.77 3.97
N PRO A 38 5.86 12.91 2.96
CA PRO A 38 4.50 12.57 2.57
C PRO A 38 3.81 11.79 3.67
N VAL A 39 2.62 12.23 4.07
CA VAL A 39 1.77 11.51 5.02
C VAL A 39 1.16 10.32 4.28
N ARG A 40 1.68 9.12 4.53
CA ARG A 40 1.10 7.89 3.98
C ARG A 40 -0.20 7.59 4.71
N LYS A 41 -1.34 7.74 4.03
CA LYS A 41 -2.62 7.23 4.52
C LYS A 41 -2.55 5.70 4.52
N THR A 42 -2.51 5.09 5.70
CA THR A 42 -2.64 3.64 5.84
C THR A 42 -4.11 3.28 5.64
N SER A 43 -4.38 2.46 4.62
CA SER A 43 -5.71 1.88 4.41
C SER A 43 -5.62 0.39 4.65
N LEU A 44 -6.49 -0.15 5.51
CA LEU A 44 -6.56 -1.58 5.82
C LEU A 44 -6.96 -2.41 4.59
N PHE A 45 -7.77 -1.82 3.71
CA PHE A 45 -8.26 -2.49 2.50
C PHE A 45 -7.29 -2.41 1.30
N LYS A 46 -6.08 -1.90 1.51
CA LYS A 46 -5.03 -1.89 0.46
C LYS A 46 -4.61 -3.30 0.06
N PHE A 47 -4.89 -4.29 0.90
CA PHE A 47 -4.70 -5.70 0.55
C PHE A 47 -5.72 -6.19 -0.50
N MET A 48 -6.96 -5.68 -0.49
CA MET A 48 -7.99 -6.11 -1.46
C MET A 48 -7.68 -5.67 -2.89
N THR A 49 -6.87 -4.62 -3.08
CA THR A 49 -6.45 -4.14 -4.41
C THR A 49 -5.40 -5.03 -5.06
N VAL A 50 -4.87 -6.04 -4.36
CA VAL A 50 -3.92 -7.01 -4.93
C VAL A 50 -4.59 -7.91 -5.97
N LEU A 51 -5.89 -8.17 -5.80
CA LEU A 51 -6.69 -8.98 -6.72
C LEU A 51 -7.69 -8.09 -7.48
N LYS A 52 -7.94 -8.42 -8.76
CA LYS A 52 -9.01 -7.78 -9.54
C LYS A 52 -10.37 -8.19 -9.00
N LEU A 53 -11.36 -7.29 -9.11
CA LEU A 53 -12.75 -7.55 -8.71
C LEU A 53 -13.35 -8.78 -9.41
N GLU A 54 -12.99 -9.00 -10.68
CA GLU A 54 -13.40 -10.18 -11.45
C GLU A 54 -13.00 -11.50 -10.76
N VAL A 55 -11.78 -11.55 -10.20
CA VAL A 55 -11.28 -12.74 -9.52
C VAL A 55 -12.00 -12.95 -8.20
N TRP A 56 -12.26 -11.88 -7.44
CA TRP A 56 -13.08 -11.94 -6.22
C TRP A 56 -14.47 -12.53 -6.47
N LEU A 57 -15.15 -12.08 -7.53
CA LEU A 57 -16.45 -12.60 -7.90
C LEU A 57 -16.36 -14.07 -8.31
N SER A 58 -15.29 -14.48 -9.00
CA SER A 58 -15.08 -15.88 -9.37
C SER A 58 -14.90 -16.81 -8.15
N ILE A 59 -14.19 -16.35 -7.11
CA ILE A 59 -14.02 -17.10 -5.85
C ILE A 59 -15.36 -17.30 -5.16
N VAL A 60 -16.15 -16.23 -5.01
CA VAL A 60 -17.47 -16.30 -4.39
C VAL A 60 -18.39 -17.23 -5.19
N ALA A 61 -18.40 -17.11 -6.51
CA ALA A 61 -19.20 -17.97 -7.38
C ALA A 61 -18.78 -19.45 -7.26
N ALA A 62 -17.48 -19.74 -7.26
CA ALA A 62 -16.98 -21.11 -7.11
C ALA A 62 -17.38 -21.74 -5.77
N LEU A 63 -17.33 -20.97 -4.67
CA LEU A 63 -17.78 -21.43 -3.35
C LEU A 63 -19.28 -21.77 -3.35
N ILE A 64 -20.12 -20.91 -3.95
CA ILE A 64 -21.56 -21.14 -4.05
C ILE A 64 -21.86 -22.37 -4.90
N VAL A 65 -21.24 -22.49 -6.07
CA VAL A 65 -21.44 -23.62 -6.99
C VAL A 65 -21.01 -24.92 -6.31
N THR A 66 -19.88 -24.93 -5.62
CA THR A 66 -19.40 -26.12 -4.89
C THR A 66 -20.37 -26.50 -3.78
N GLY A 67 -20.86 -25.54 -2.98
CA GLY A 67 -21.86 -25.80 -1.94
C GLY A 67 -23.17 -26.35 -2.52
N PHE A 68 -23.65 -25.78 -3.62
CA PHE A 68 -24.84 -26.27 -4.31
C PHE A 68 -24.66 -27.68 -4.86
N MET A 69 -23.49 -27.97 -5.44
CA MET A 69 -23.17 -29.28 -5.98
C MET A 69 -23.08 -30.34 -4.89
N VAL A 70 -22.47 -30.02 -3.74
CA VAL A 70 -22.45 -30.92 -2.58
C VAL A 70 -23.86 -31.17 -2.04
N TRP A 71 -24.70 -30.13 -1.94
CA TRP A 71 -26.10 -30.29 -1.52
C TRP A 71 -26.90 -31.17 -2.48
N PHE A 72 -26.72 -30.96 -3.79
CA PHE A 72 -27.38 -31.76 -4.82
C PHE A 72 -26.95 -33.24 -4.73
N LEU A 73 -25.65 -33.49 -4.59
CA LEU A 73 -25.12 -34.84 -4.43
C LEU A 73 -25.62 -35.51 -3.15
N ASP A 74 -25.68 -34.81 -2.01
CA ASP A 74 -26.24 -35.39 -0.78
C ASP A 74 -27.74 -35.73 -0.92
N LYS A 75 -28.50 -34.91 -1.66
CA LYS A 75 -29.94 -35.12 -1.85
C LYS A 75 -30.26 -36.31 -2.75
N TYR A 76 -29.50 -36.53 -3.82
CA TYR A 76 -29.82 -37.53 -4.84
C TYR A 76 -28.91 -38.77 -4.80
N SER A 77 -27.80 -38.74 -4.07
CA SER A 77 -26.92 -39.91 -3.96
C SER A 77 -27.56 -41.04 -3.15
N PRO A 78 -27.55 -42.29 -3.65
CA PRO A 78 -27.97 -43.48 -2.90
C PRO A 78 -26.91 -43.94 -1.88
N TYR A 79 -25.76 -43.27 -1.83
CA TYR A 79 -24.65 -43.54 -0.90
C TYR A 79 -24.64 -42.61 0.32
N SER A 80 -25.54 -41.63 0.38
CA SER A 80 -25.71 -40.81 1.59
C SER A 80 -26.40 -41.63 2.68
N ALA A 81 -25.83 -41.64 3.89
CA ALA A 81 -26.41 -42.32 5.05
C ALA A 81 -27.80 -41.77 5.45
N ARG A 82 -28.15 -40.55 5.01
CA ARG A 82 -29.51 -39.99 5.12
C ARG A 82 -30.52 -40.70 4.20
N ASN A 83 -30.10 -41.11 3.01
CA ASN A 83 -30.98 -41.67 1.97
C ASN A 83 -30.99 -43.21 1.99
N ASN A 84 -29.91 -43.87 2.44
CA ASN A 84 -29.80 -45.33 2.48
C ASN A 84 -29.50 -45.86 3.90
N LYS A 85 -30.51 -45.80 4.77
CA LYS A 85 -30.44 -46.35 6.14
C LYS A 85 -30.24 -47.86 6.21
N LYS A 86 -30.48 -48.59 5.11
CA LYS A 86 -30.30 -50.05 5.05
C LYS A 86 -28.83 -50.44 4.90
N ALA A 87 -28.05 -49.67 4.13
CA ALA A 87 -26.61 -49.91 3.97
C ALA A 87 -25.77 -49.31 5.11
N TYR A 88 -26.26 -48.26 5.78
CA TYR A 88 -25.53 -47.55 6.84
C TYR A 88 -26.38 -47.46 8.13
N PRO A 89 -26.29 -48.44 9.04
CA PRO A 89 -27.12 -48.52 10.25
C PRO A 89 -26.62 -47.68 11.44
N TYR A 90 -25.38 -47.18 11.40
CA TYR A 90 -24.83 -46.32 12.45
C TYR A 90 -25.23 -44.85 12.24
N PRO A 91 -25.49 -44.10 13.33
CA PRO A 91 -25.81 -42.68 13.21
C PRO A 91 -24.62 -41.91 12.63
N CYS A 92 -24.90 -41.00 11.70
CA CYS A 92 -23.90 -40.05 11.20
C CYS A 92 -23.47 -39.16 12.38
N ARG A 93 -22.16 -39.01 12.62
CA ARG A 93 -21.64 -38.09 13.64
C ARG A 93 -21.78 -36.65 13.16
#